data_AF-A0A2E3J668-F1
#
_entry.id   AF-A0A2E3J668-F1
#
_cell.length_a   1.000
_cell.length_b   1.000
_cell.length_c   1.000
_cell.angle_alpha   90.00
_cell.angle_beta   90.00
_cell.angle_gamma   90.00
#
_symmetry.space_group_name_H-M   'P 1'
#
loop_
_entity.id
_entity.type
_entity.pdbx_description
1 polymer ?
#
loop_
_entity_poly.entity_id
_entity_poly.type
_entity_poly.pdbx_seq_one_letter_code
_entity_poly.pdbx_strand_id
1 'polypeptide(L)'
;MPGIRPVVNYPKAKGVELYGGIKFLYEEEELGGLSVDRFVEAMRAEGAPIGGPGLGHIEHLRSIYTRDMPGLWGKGHVGPANIPLPRYKEGDFPISEGIRKKVLSYSGHIEATDGFIEQFASAFRKVVIQHEKLL
;
A
#
# COMPACT_ATOMS: atom_id res chain seq x y z
N MET A 1 7.84 -15.22 3.89
CA MET A 1 7.72 -15.52 5.35
C MET A 1 6.22 -15.55 5.66
N PRO A 2 5.77 -16.18 6.75
CA PRO A 2 4.36 -16.11 7.14
C PRO A 2 3.88 -14.65 7.20
N GLY A 3 2.69 -14.38 6.67
CA GLY A 3 2.03 -13.09 6.70
C GLY A 3 2.59 -12.02 5.77
N ILE A 4 3.77 -12.21 5.16
CA ILE A 4 4.44 -11.18 4.34
C ILE A 4 4.69 -11.70 2.92
N ARG A 5 4.03 -11.09 1.93
CA ARG A 5 4.19 -11.44 0.51
C ARG A 5 4.63 -10.23 -0.31
N PRO A 6 5.68 -10.34 -1.14
CA PRO A 6 6.03 -9.26 -2.06
C PRO A 6 4.91 -9.07 -3.09
N VAL A 7 4.66 -7.82 -3.50
CA VAL A 7 3.81 -7.55 -4.66
C VAL A 7 4.52 -8.06 -5.91
N VAL A 8 3.83 -8.85 -6.71
CA VAL A 8 4.36 -9.42 -7.95
C VAL A 8 3.87 -8.64 -9.16
N ASN A 9 4.76 -8.46 -10.12
CA ASN A 9 4.38 -7.90 -11.41
C ASN A 9 3.50 -8.89 -12.18
N TYR A 10 2.58 -8.36 -12.97
CA TYR A 10 1.83 -9.18 -13.92
C TYR A 10 2.81 -9.90 -14.87
N PRO A 11 2.64 -11.19 -15.21
CA PRO A 11 3.65 -11.95 -15.96
C PRO A 11 4.07 -11.34 -17.31
N LYS A 12 3.19 -10.56 -17.94
CA LYS A 12 3.48 -9.88 -19.22
C LYS A 12 4.11 -8.48 -19.04
N ALA A 13 4.27 -8.00 -17.81
CA ALA A 13 4.88 -6.72 -17.50
C ALA A 13 6.36 -6.88 -17.19
N LYS A 14 7.19 -5.97 -17.71
CA LYS A 14 8.57 -5.80 -17.24
C LYS A 14 8.52 -4.84 -16.06
N GLY A 15 8.73 -5.36 -14.86
CA GLY A 15 8.72 -4.55 -13.64
C GLY A 15 9.79 -3.45 -13.71
N VAL A 16 9.35 -2.21 -13.51
CA VAL A 16 10.23 -1.08 -13.20
C VAL A 16 9.61 -0.39 -12.00
N GLU A 17 10.20 -0.59 -10.82
CA GLU A 17 9.88 0.23 -9.66
C GLU A 17 10.83 1.44 -9.68
N LEU A 18 10.38 2.52 -10.33
CA LEU A 18 10.97 3.84 -10.18
C LEU A 18 10.01 4.68 -9.32
N TYR A 19 10.53 5.28 -8.25
CA TYR A 19 9.84 6.23 -7.35
C TYR A 19 8.70 5.70 -6.46
N GLY A 20 8.11 4.53 -6.74
CA GLY A 20 6.96 3.99 -6.01
C GLY A 20 7.26 3.27 -4.69
N GLY A 21 8.54 2.93 -4.45
CA GLY A 21 8.97 2.09 -3.34
C GLY A 21 8.54 0.62 -3.47
N ILE A 22 9.03 -0.21 -2.55
CA ILE A 22 8.74 -1.65 -2.49
C ILE A 22 7.46 -1.85 -1.67
N LYS A 23 6.56 -2.70 -2.17
CA LYS A 23 5.29 -3.01 -1.50
C LYS A 23 5.19 -4.48 -1.10
N PHE A 24 4.55 -4.70 0.04
CA PHE A 24 4.22 -6.04 0.55
C PHE A 24 2.74 -6.13 0.88
N LEU A 25 2.16 -7.32 0.68
CA LEU A 25 0.88 -7.71 1.22
C LEU A 25 1.07 -8.34 2.60
N TYR A 26 0.26 -7.89 3.54
CA TYR A 26 0.19 -8.33 4.92
C TYR A 26 -1.04 -9.20 5.14
N GLU A 27 -0.84 -10.41 5.66
CA GLU A 27 -1.92 -11.30 6.11
C GLU A 27 -1.82 -11.50 7.61
N GLU A 28 -2.76 -10.88 8.31
CA GLU A 28 -2.85 -10.89 9.76
C GLU A 28 -3.11 -12.30 10.31
N GLU A 29 -3.88 -13.10 9.58
CA GLU A 29 -4.25 -14.46 9.99
C GLU A 29 -3.04 -15.41 10.03
N GLU A 30 -2.04 -15.20 9.17
CA GLU A 30 -0.79 -15.99 9.17
C GLU A 30 0.17 -15.57 10.30
N LEU A 31 -0.13 -14.49 11.02
CA LEU A 31 0.61 -13.97 12.17
C LEU A 31 -0.25 -13.95 13.44
N GLY A 32 -1.20 -14.88 13.55
CA GLY A 32 -1.97 -15.10 14.77
C GLY A 32 -2.91 -13.95 15.16
N GLY A 33 -3.28 -13.07 14.22
CA GLY A 33 -4.09 -11.88 14.53
C GLY A 33 -3.27 -10.63 14.86
N LEU A 34 -1.97 -10.62 14.56
CA LEU A 34 -1.14 -9.42 14.76
C LEU A 34 -1.61 -8.30 13.82
N SER A 35 -2.23 -7.26 14.38
CA SER A 35 -2.65 -6.10 13.60
C SER A 35 -1.48 -5.48 12.84
N VAL A 36 -1.73 -5.06 11.61
CA VAL A 36 -0.75 -4.38 10.73
C VAL A 36 -0.11 -3.14 11.38
N ASP A 37 -0.87 -2.37 12.18
CA ASP A 37 -0.34 -1.18 12.87
C ASP A 37 0.75 -1.56 13.89
N ARG A 38 0.49 -2.57 14.75
CA ARG A 38 1.49 -3.09 15.71
C ARG A 38 2.70 -3.69 15.00
N PHE A 39 2.50 -4.35 13.87
CA PHE A 39 3.60 -4.85 13.05
C PHE A 39 4.49 -3.70 12.54
N VAL A 40 3.88 -2.62 12.03
CA VAL A 40 4.61 -1.42 11.57
C VAL A 40 5.37 -0.76 12.71
N GLU A 41 4.78 -0.65 13.90
CA GLU A 41 5.46 -0.13 15.10
C GLU A 41 6.68 -0.97 15.47
N ALA A 42 6.54 -2.29 15.50
CA ALA A 42 7.66 -3.20 15.81
C ALA A 42 8.78 -3.09 14.77
N MET A 43 8.44 -3.03 13.48
CA MET A 43 9.41 -2.82 12.41
C MET A 43 10.20 -1.51 12.58
N ARG A 44 9.52 -0.42 12.94
CA ARG A 44 10.17 0.87 13.21
C ARG A 44 11.09 0.80 14.43
N ALA A 45 10.72 0.07 15.47
CA ALA A 45 11.56 -0.14 16.65
C ALA A 45 12.87 -0.90 16.32
N GLU A 46 12.87 -1.74 15.30
CA GLU A 46 14.07 -2.43 14.77
C GLU A 46 14.88 -1.56 13.78
N GLY A 47 14.50 -0.30 13.60
CA GLY A 47 15.14 0.63 12.66
C GLY A 47 14.83 0.35 11.19
N ALA A 48 13.75 -0.38 10.90
CA ALA A 48 13.25 -0.62 9.55
C ALA A 48 12.02 0.28 9.29
N PRO A 49 12.21 1.48 8.70
CA PRO A 49 11.14 2.44 8.49
C PRO A 49 10.17 1.94 7.43
N ILE A 50 9.07 1.31 7.85
CA ILE A 50 7.99 0.90 6.95
C ILE A 50 6.74 1.75 7.18
N GLY A 51 6.01 1.97 6.08
CA GLY A 51 4.69 2.59 6.06
C GLY A 51 3.60 1.54 5.90
N GLY A 52 2.38 1.90 6.29
CA GLY A 52 1.22 1.04 6.25
C GLY A 52 0.38 1.14 7.53
N PRO A 53 -0.81 0.51 7.55
CA PRO A 53 -1.47 -0.06 6.36
C PRO A 53 -1.90 1.05 5.40
N GLY A 54 -1.70 0.85 4.10
CA GLY A 54 -2.25 1.78 3.12
C GLY A 54 -1.69 1.67 1.71
N LEU A 55 -2.60 1.86 0.75
CA LEU A 55 -2.30 2.50 -0.53
C LEU A 55 -2.91 3.89 -0.44
N GLY A 56 -2.14 4.95 -0.75
CA GLY A 56 -2.56 6.35 -0.54
C GLY A 56 -4.05 6.63 -0.76
N HIS A 57 -4.48 6.79 -2.02
CA HIS A 57 -5.89 6.97 -2.34
C HIS A 57 -6.42 5.79 -3.17
N ILE A 58 -7.66 5.39 -2.92
CA ILE A 58 -8.41 4.50 -3.80
C ILE A 58 -8.96 5.33 -4.96
N GLU A 59 -8.51 5.05 -6.18
CA GLU A 59 -8.67 5.96 -7.31
C GLU A 59 -10.13 6.31 -7.60
N HIS A 60 -11.03 5.32 -7.64
CA HIS A 60 -12.45 5.56 -7.92
C HIS A 60 -13.17 6.37 -6.83
N LEU A 61 -12.62 6.45 -5.62
CA LEU A 61 -13.19 7.24 -4.52
C LEU A 61 -12.67 8.68 -4.48
N ARG A 62 -11.75 9.05 -5.38
CA ARG A 62 -11.26 10.43 -5.46
C ARG A 62 -12.38 11.39 -5.82
N SER A 63 -12.26 12.62 -5.34
CA SER A 63 -13.23 13.71 -5.54
C SER A 63 -13.58 13.96 -7.01
N ILE A 64 -12.64 13.71 -7.93
CA ILE A 64 -12.87 13.84 -9.38
C ILE A 64 -13.92 12.86 -9.92
N TYR A 65 -14.09 11.69 -9.26
CA TYR A 65 -15.07 10.68 -9.60
C TYR A 65 -16.32 10.74 -8.72
N THR A 66 -16.19 11.21 -7.48
CA THR A 66 -17.29 11.18 -6.50
C THR A 66 -18.06 12.50 -6.35
N ARG A 67 -17.55 13.60 -6.91
CA ARG A 67 -18.16 14.94 -6.78
C ARG A 67 -18.23 15.65 -8.13
N ASP A 68 -19.19 16.56 -8.25
CA ASP A 68 -19.22 17.50 -9.37
C ASP A 68 -18.12 18.54 -9.19
N MET A 69 -17.31 18.73 -10.24
CA MET A 69 -16.19 19.67 -10.27
C MET A 69 -16.41 20.66 -11.43
N PRO A 70 -17.35 21.62 -11.29
CA PRO A 70 -17.69 22.54 -12.37
C PRO A 70 -16.49 23.38 -12.78
N GLY A 71 -16.27 23.51 -14.09
CA GLY A 71 -15.16 24.27 -14.65
C GLY A 71 -13.82 23.52 -14.71
N LEU A 72 -13.67 22.37 -14.04
CA LEU A 72 -12.44 21.57 -14.08
C LEU A 72 -12.07 21.12 -15.50
N TRP A 73 -13.09 20.84 -16.33
CA TRP A 73 -12.93 20.27 -17.66
C TRP A 73 -13.06 21.29 -18.80
N GLY A 74 -13.20 22.57 -18.48
CA GLY A 74 -13.53 23.61 -19.45
C GLY A 74 -15.03 23.87 -19.58
N LYS A 75 -15.38 24.99 -20.21
CA LYS A 75 -16.77 25.47 -20.32
C LYS A 75 -17.60 24.48 -21.14
N GLY A 76 -18.72 24.03 -20.58
CA GLY A 76 -19.65 23.10 -21.23
C GLY A 76 -19.23 21.64 -21.18
N HIS A 77 -18.11 21.31 -20.55
CA HIS A 77 -17.64 19.93 -20.42
C HIS A 77 -18.13 19.29 -19.11
N VAL A 78 -18.63 18.06 -19.21
CA VAL A 78 -19.14 17.26 -18.07
C VAL A 78 -18.14 16.22 -17.55
N GLY A 79 -16.95 16.15 -18.14
CA GLY A 79 -15.88 15.21 -17.84
C GLY A 79 -14.67 15.39 -18.76
N PRO A 80 -13.57 14.64 -18.55
CA PRO A 80 -12.34 14.75 -19.34
C PRO A 80 -12.55 14.46 -20.84
N ALA A 81 -13.47 13.55 -21.16
CA ALA A 81 -13.85 13.20 -22.53
C ALA A 81 -15.19 13.86 -22.96
N ASN A 82 -15.64 14.89 -22.24
CA ASN A 82 -16.98 15.47 -22.36
C ASN A 82 -18.14 14.45 -22.23
N ILE A 83 -17.92 13.44 -21.39
CA ILE A 83 -18.91 12.42 -21.01
C ILE A 83 -19.09 12.49 -19.49
N PRO A 84 -20.31 12.36 -18.95
CA PRO A 84 -20.52 12.33 -17.51
C PRO A 84 -19.68 11.22 -16.87
N LEU A 85 -18.93 11.58 -15.82
CA LEU A 85 -18.16 10.59 -15.07
C LEU A 85 -19.09 9.72 -14.21
N PRO A 86 -18.82 8.41 -14.08
CA PRO A 86 -19.52 7.57 -13.13
C PRO A 86 -19.32 8.09 -11.70
N ARG A 87 -20.39 8.05 -10.91
CA ARG A 87 -20.40 8.48 -9.50
C ARG A 87 -20.20 7.28 -8.61
N TYR A 88 -18.93 6.90 -8.43
CA TYR A 88 -18.58 5.76 -7.59
C TYR A 88 -18.79 6.07 -6.10
N LYS A 89 -18.96 5.02 -5.31
CA LYS A 89 -19.05 5.05 -3.85
C LYS A 89 -18.32 3.85 -3.25
N GLU A 90 -18.06 3.92 -1.94
CA GLU A 90 -17.51 2.79 -1.20
C GLU A 90 -18.46 1.59 -1.32
N GLY A 91 -17.87 0.40 -1.54
CA GLY A 91 -18.60 -0.84 -1.81
C GLY A 91 -18.80 -1.13 -3.30
N ASP A 92 -18.53 -0.21 -4.22
CA ASP A 92 -18.58 -0.51 -5.65
C ASP A 92 -17.43 -1.46 -6.07
N PHE A 93 -16.28 -1.39 -5.39
CA PHE A 93 -15.12 -2.26 -5.62
C PHE A 93 -14.54 -2.80 -4.31
N PRO A 94 -15.26 -3.67 -3.58
CA PRO A 94 -14.92 -4.05 -2.20
C PRO A 94 -13.58 -4.77 -2.10
N ILE A 95 -13.19 -5.53 -3.13
CA ILE A 95 -11.89 -6.22 -3.19
C ILE A 95 -10.75 -5.18 -3.28
N SER A 96 -10.87 -4.22 -4.20
CA SER A 96 -9.88 -3.15 -4.38
C SER A 96 -9.78 -2.25 -3.16
N GLU A 97 -10.91 -1.92 -2.55
CA GLU A 97 -10.99 -1.11 -1.33
C GLU A 97 -10.36 -1.84 -0.13
N GLY A 98 -10.57 -3.16 -0.02
CA GLY A 98 -10.03 -3.99 1.05
C GLY A 98 -8.50 -4.04 1.07
N ILE A 99 -7.84 -3.93 -0.09
CA ILE A 99 -6.37 -3.94 -0.20
C ILE A 99 -5.72 -2.83 0.64
N ARG A 100 -6.40 -1.68 0.87
CA ARG A 100 -5.84 -0.57 1.67
C ARG A 100 -5.42 -1.00 3.08
N LYS A 101 -6.06 -2.02 3.64
CA LYS A 101 -5.78 -2.52 5.00
C LYS A 101 -4.61 -3.50 5.05
N LYS A 102 -4.15 -3.98 3.89
CA LYS A 102 -3.18 -5.09 3.77
C LYS A 102 -1.84 -4.66 3.18
N VAL A 103 -1.67 -3.41 2.75
CA VAL A 103 -0.43 -2.99 2.07
C VAL A 103 0.54 -2.35 3.04
N LEU A 104 1.74 -2.90 3.08
CA LEU A 104 2.93 -2.29 3.65
C LEU A 104 3.78 -1.69 2.52
N SER A 105 4.44 -0.56 2.78
CA SER A 105 5.26 0.13 1.79
C SER A 105 6.56 0.64 2.38
N TYR A 106 7.65 0.44 1.66
CA TYR A 106 8.93 1.09 1.92
C TYR A 106 9.27 2.01 0.76
N SER A 107 9.33 3.32 1.02
CA SER A 107 9.83 4.30 0.05
C SER A 107 11.34 4.11 -0.08
N GLY A 108 11.78 3.53 -1.20
CA GLY A 108 13.19 3.27 -1.44
C GLY A 108 14.01 4.56 -1.44
N HIS A 109 15.13 4.55 -0.71
CA HIS A 109 16.15 5.59 -0.81
C HIS A 109 17.18 5.19 -1.88
N ILE A 110 17.54 6.13 -2.76
CA ILE A 110 18.49 5.90 -3.85
C ILE A 110 19.91 5.66 -3.30
N GLU A 111 20.23 6.28 -2.17
CA GLU A 111 21.50 6.17 -1.47
C GLU A 111 21.24 5.61 -0.06
N ALA A 112 20.95 4.31 0.02
CA ALA A 112 20.85 3.64 1.30
C ALA A 112 22.23 3.51 1.95
N THR A 113 22.31 3.76 3.25
CA THR A 113 23.53 3.49 4.03
C THR A 113 23.91 2.02 3.92
N ASP A 114 25.22 1.73 3.92
CA ASP A 114 25.74 0.36 3.91
C ASP A 114 25.10 -0.50 5.02
N GLY A 115 24.70 -1.72 4.68
CA GLY A 115 24.07 -2.67 5.61
C GLY A 115 22.58 -2.44 5.88
N PHE A 116 21.97 -1.37 5.35
CA PHE A 116 20.55 -1.08 5.58
C PHE A 116 19.62 -2.19 5.07
N ILE A 117 19.91 -2.79 3.91
CA ILE A 117 19.08 -3.84 3.33
C ILE A 117 19.07 -5.08 4.24
N GLU A 118 20.23 -5.46 4.78
CA GLU A 118 20.40 -6.56 5.72
C GLU A 118 19.68 -6.27 7.05
N GLN A 119 19.78 -5.05 7.57
CA GLN A 119 19.02 -4.61 8.74
C GLN A 119 17.51 -4.72 8.47
N PHE A 120 17.04 -4.23 7.33
CA PHE A 120 15.64 -4.23 6.94
C PHE A 120 15.08 -5.65 6.82
N ALA A 121 15.81 -6.55 6.16
CA ALA A 121 15.45 -7.97 6.06
C ALA A 121 15.47 -8.68 7.44
N SER A 122 16.44 -8.33 8.29
CA SER A 122 16.57 -8.91 9.63
C SER A 122 15.46 -8.46 10.57
N ALA A 123 15.05 -7.19 10.50
CA ALA A 123 13.89 -6.66 11.22
C ALA A 123 12.63 -7.45 10.85
N PHE A 124 12.36 -7.61 9.54
CA PHE A 124 11.25 -8.41 9.03
C PHE A 124 11.26 -9.83 9.60
N ARG A 125 12.40 -10.52 9.53
CA ARG A 125 12.55 -11.86 10.07
C ARG A 125 12.31 -11.89 11.59
N LYS A 126 12.89 -10.94 12.33
CA LYS A 126 12.78 -10.88 13.80
C LYS A 126 11.35 -10.65 14.24
N VAL A 127 10.67 -9.64 13.67
CA VAL A 127 9.28 -9.31 14.00
C VAL A 127 8.36 -10.50 13.67
N VAL A 128 8.52 -11.13 12.51
CA VAL A 128 7.73 -12.32 12.16
C VAL A 128 7.99 -13.50 13.09
N ILE A 129 9.25 -13.77 13.48
CA ILE A 129 9.55 -14.87 14.42
C ILE A 129 8.99 -14.57 15.81
N GLN A 130 8.94 -13.30 16.22
CA GLN A 130 8.52 -12.88 17.57
C GLN A 130 7.07 -12.36 17.62
N HIS A 131 6.28 -12.57 16.56
CA HIS A 131 4.95 -11.98 16.41
C HIS A 131 4.01 -12.30 17.58
N GLU A 132 4.11 -13.49 18.18
CA GLU A 132 3.30 -13.90 19.33
C GLU A 132 3.47 -12.98 20.55
N LYS A 133 4.65 -12.37 20.72
CA LYS A 133 4.91 -11.39 21.79
C LYS A 133 4.30 -10.01 21.51
N LEU A 134 3.82 -9.82 20.29
CA LEU A 134 3.24 -8.59 19.77
C LEU A 134 1.72 -8.74 19.57
N LEU A 135 1.11 -9.87 19.94
CA LEU A 135 -0.35 -10.00 20.07
C LEU A 135 -0.86 -9.28 21.32
#